data_AF-A0A9P6E4K5-F1
#
_entry.id   AF-A0A9P6E4K5-F1
#
_cell.length_a   1.000
_cell.length_b   1.000
_cell.length_c   1.000
_cell.angle_alpha   90.00
_cell.angle_beta   90.00
_cell.angle_gamma   90.00
#
_symmetry.space_group_name_H-M   'P 1'
#
loop_
_entity.id
_entity.type
_entity.pdbx_description
1 polymer ?
#
loop_
_entity_poly.entity_id
_entity_poly.type
_entity_poly.pdbx_seq_one_letter_code
_entity_poly.pdbx_strand_id
1 'polypeptide(L)'
;MQDGSTSQTSSTSSPLGAAYLPSGIRPSNFIKIHREGQDISGTFVIDRKMKFPNERGFHLTLISGSGAVEADVFCVPPSTLETPIKDRTAINISSGRISINLHRPQIEEGHYPVYLLIAGAQNSASRLSLPRSFKGSAYLGCTGNNVTFSPDVLANFTLFSEVDGVTKGFIGDFDHTQWKTDSQWAGDVLHWAPMNKVSSTLALRYDDEDL
;
A
#
# COMPACT_ATOMS: atom_id res chain seq x y z
N MET A 1 10.48 7.29 -60.25
CA MET A 1 9.36 7.71 -59.39
C MET A 1 9.24 6.68 -58.28
N GLN A 2 9.48 7.15 -57.05
CA GLN A 2 9.19 6.58 -55.72
C GLN A 2 9.82 5.25 -55.30
N ASP A 3 10.90 5.41 -54.51
CA ASP A 3 11.41 4.48 -53.50
C ASP A 3 10.42 4.36 -52.32
N GLY A 4 10.14 3.14 -51.88
CA GLY A 4 9.34 2.84 -50.70
C GLY A 4 10.21 2.27 -49.58
N SER A 5 10.86 3.14 -48.81
CA SER A 5 11.60 2.77 -47.60
C SER A 5 10.67 2.68 -46.41
N THR A 6 10.29 1.47 -46.00
CA THR A 6 9.63 1.23 -44.71
C THR A 6 10.65 1.31 -43.58
N SER A 7 10.63 2.42 -42.84
CA SER A 7 11.37 2.57 -41.58
C SER A 7 10.72 1.70 -40.50
N GLN A 8 11.43 0.66 -40.08
CA GLN A 8 11.13 -0.05 -38.83
C GLN A 8 11.44 0.86 -37.65
N THR A 9 10.40 1.41 -37.01
CA THR A 9 10.51 2.05 -35.71
C THR A 9 10.81 0.97 -34.66
N SER A 10 12.07 0.94 -34.22
CA SER A 10 12.50 0.16 -33.06
C SER A 10 11.94 0.83 -31.80
N SER A 11 10.94 0.20 -31.16
CA SER A 11 10.43 0.61 -29.86
C SER A 11 11.49 0.30 -28.80
N THR A 12 12.20 1.33 -28.35
CA THR A 12 13.11 1.25 -27.21
C THR A 12 12.27 1.08 -25.94
N SER A 13 12.22 -0.13 -25.40
CA SER A 13 11.66 -0.41 -24.07
C SER A 13 12.58 0.21 -23.02
N SER A 14 12.24 1.41 -22.55
CA SER A 14 12.90 2.03 -21.40
C SER A 14 12.67 1.16 -20.16
N PRO A 15 13.71 0.82 -19.38
CA PRO A 15 13.51 0.06 -18.15
C PRO A 15 12.73 0.92 -17.16
N LEU A 16 11.54 0.45 -16.78
CA LEU A 16 10.55 1.05 -15.85
C LEU A 16 11.06 1.33 -14.40
N GLY A 17 12.38 1.32 -14.15
CA GLY A 17 12.94 1.30 -12.80
C GLY A 17 13.40 2.63 -12.20
N ALA A 18 13.73 3.65 -13.02
CA ALA A 18 14.42 4.85 -12.52
C ALA A 18 13.55 6.11 -12.39
N ALA A 19 12.51 6.27 -13.22
CA ALA A 19 11.66 7.47 -13.22
C ALA A 19 10.58 7.46 -12.12
N TYR A 20 10.40 6.32 -11.44
CA TYR A 20 9.33 6.11 -10.47
C TYR A 20 9.73 6.49 -9.02
N LEU A 21 11.01 6.41 -8.67
CA LEU A 21 11.47 6.73 -7.32
C LEU A 21 11.78 8.23 -7.18
N PRO A 22 11.44 8.84 -6.03
CA PRO A 22 11.75 10.24 -5.79
C PRO A 22 13.27 10.46 -5.74
N SER A 23 13.76 11.49 -6.45
CA SER A 23 15.18 11.83 -6.47
C SER A 23 15.63 12.37 -5.12
N GLY A 24 16.84 11.99 -4.67
CA GLY A 24 17.45 12.53 -3.46
C GLY A 24 16.98 11.88 -2.15
N ILE A 25 16.02 10.96 -2.18
CA ILE A 25 15.61 10.18 -1.01
C ILE A 25 16.41 8.87 -0.98
N ARG A 26 17.08 8.61 0.15
CA ARG A 26 17.84 7.37 0.34
C ARG A 26 16.89 6.22 0.71
N PRO A 27 16.91 5.10 -0.01
CA PRO A 27 16.16 3.89 0.38
C PRO A 27 16.60 3.35 1.74
N SER A 28 15.68 2.71 2.45
CA SER A 28 15.95 1.95 3.67
C SER A 28 15.05 0.71 3.72
N ASN A 29 15.45 -0.36 4.41
CA ASN A 29 14.55 -1.47 4.75
C ASN A 29 13.89 -1.29 6.12
N PHE A 30 14.30 -0.29 6.89
CA PHE A 30 13.93 -0.14 8.28
C PHE A 30 13.91 1.33 8.70
N ILE A 31 12.73 1.85 9.01
CA ILE A 31 12.51 3.21 9.50
C ILE A 31 11.50 3.14 10.64
N LYS A 32 11.88 3.62 11.82
CA LYS A 32 10.98 3.79 12.97
C LYS A 32 11.02 5.24 13.42
N ILE A 33 9.88 5.92 13.33
CA ILE A 33 9.69 7.28 13.83
C ILE A 33 8.55 7.26 14.84
N HIS A 34 8.86 7.67 16.06
CA HIS A 34 7.87 7.87 17.11
C HIS A 34 7.96 9.31 17.60
N ARG A 35 6.85 10.05 17.49
CA ARG A 35 6.75 11.41 18.01
C ARG A 35 5.48 11.59 18.81
N GLU A 36 5.60 11.83 20.10
CA GLU A 36 4.45 12.16 20.93
C GLU A 36 4.05 13.62 20.71
N GLY A 37 2.76 13.86 20.39
CA GLY A 37 2.22 15.20 20.21
C GLY A 37 2.69 15.98 18.97
N GLN A 38 3.50 15.40 18.09
CA GLN A 38 4.02 16.08 16.89
C GLN A 38 3.66 15.35 15.61
N ASP A 39 3.57 16.13 14.54
CA ASP A 39 3.33 15.61 13.20
C ASP A 39 4.56 14.90 12.63
N ILE A 40 4.29 13.91 11.80
CA ILE A 40 5.26 13.21 10.97
C ILE A 40 4.84 13.42 9.52
N SER A 41 5.64 14.20 8.79
CA SER A 41 5.46 14.40 7.36
C SER A 41 6.73 14.01 6.62
N GLY A 42 6.60 13.32 5.49
CA GLY A 42 7.76 13.04 4.64
C GLY A 42 7.56 11.93 3.60
N THR A 43 8.58 11.77 2.77
CA THR A 43 8.65 10.75 1.74
C THR A 43 9.60 9.64 2.17
N PHE A 44 9.17 8.39 2.04
CA PHE A 44 9.90 7.21 2.48
C PHE A 44 10.06 6.23 1.31
N VAL A 45 11.29 5.76 1.08
CA VAL A 45 11.58 4.74 0.07
C VAL A 45 11.99 3.46 0.77
N ILE A 46 11.20 2.40 0.60
CA ILE A 46 11.39 1.11 1.28
C ILE A 46 12.00 0.10 0.32
N ASP A 47 13.26 -0.28 0.55
CA ASP A 47 13.99 -1.33 -0.21
C ASP A 47 14.34 -2.50 0.71
N ARG A 48 13.67 -3.64 0.49
CA ARG A 48 13.86 -4.84 1.31
C ARG A 48 15.16 -5.60 1.03
N LYS A 49 15.88 -5.29 -0.05
CA LYS A 49 17.19 -5.93 -0.30
C LYS A 49 18.25 -5.44 0.65
N MET A 50 18.07 -4.24 1.20
CA MET A 50 18.95 -3.75 2.23
C MET A 50 18.86 -4.72 3.41
N LYS A 51 20.01 -5.24 3.82
CA LYS A 51 20.12 -6.09 5.00
C LYS A 51 20.53 -5.21 6.15
N PHE A 52 19.63 -5.03 7.12
CA PHE A 52 20.00 -4.49 8.42
C PHE A 52 20.23 -5.66 9.37
N PRO A 53 21.43 -5.78 9.98
CA PRO A 53 21.66 -6.80 10.98
C PRO A 53 20.75 -6.54 12.18
N ASN A 54 20.01 -7.56 12.60
CA ASN A 54 19.27 -7.66 13.87
C ASN A 54 17.90 -6.95 13.97
N GLU A 55 17.40 -6.30 12.93
CA GLU A 55 16.05 -5.71 12.99
C GLU A 55 14.99 -6.71 12.49
N ARG A 56 14.02 -7.01 13.36
CA ARG A 56 12.83 -7.81 13.05
C ARG A 56 11.59 -6.91 13.16
N GLY A 57 10.61 -7.14 12.29
CA GLY A 57 9.30 -6.47 12.36
C GLY A 57 8.97 -5.67 11.11
N PHE A 58 8.31 -4.53 11.30
CA PHE A 58 7.88 -3.66 10.21
C PHE A 58 9.07 -2.91 9.58
N HIS A 59 9.04 -2.78 8.26
CA HIS A 59 10.02 -2.05 7.46
C HIS A 59 9.84 -0.53 7.62
N LEU A 60 8.60 -0.09 7.85
CA LEU A 60 8.27 1.28 8.17
C LEU A 60 7.34 1.30 9.38
N THR A 61 7.66 2.09 10.39
CA THR A 61 6.80 2.36 11.55
C THR A 61 6.72 3.86 11.78
N LEU A 62 5.55 4.45 11.62
CA LEU A 62 5.28 5.86 11.89
C LEU A 62 4.22 5.94 12.99
N ILE A 63 4.60 6.41 14.18
CA ILE A 63 3.71 6.53 15.33
C ILE A 63 3.69 7.98 15.80
N SER A 64 2.50 8.59 15.77
CA SER A 64 2.25 9.89 16.38
C SER A 64 1.06 9.80 17.33
N GLY A 65 1.22 10.19 18.60
CA GLY A 65 0.16 10.04 19.60
C GLY A 65 -1.10 10.85 19.25
N SER A 66 -0.97 12.18 19.25
CA SER A 66 -2.05 13.11 18.92
C SER A 66 -1.80 13.95 17.66
N GLY A 67 -0.61 13.86 17.07
CA GLY A 67 -0.27 14.54 15.82
C GLY A 67 -0.77 13.77 14.60
N ALA A 68 -0.51 14.33 13.42
CA ALA A 68 -0.83 13.74 12.13
C ALA A 68 0.36 12.96 11.55
N VAL A 69 0.05 11.96 10.71
CA VAL A 69 1.00 11.34 9.79
C VAL A 69 0.56 11.62 8.37
N GLU A 70 1.43 12.27 7.60
CA GLU A 70 1.27 12.53 6.17
C GLU A 70 2.48 11.97 5.44
N ALA A 71 2.31 10.89 4.68
CA ALA A 71 3.46 10.20 4.10
C ALA A 71 3.23 9.68 2.69
N ASP A 72 4.22 9.89 1.84
CA ASP A 72 4.36 9.22 0.55
C ASP A 72 5.34 8.06 0.74
N VAL A 73 4.88 6.84 0.50
CA VAL A 73 5.64 5.62 0.74
C VAL A 73 5.86 4.88 -0.58
N PHE A 74 7.10 4.83 -1.03
CA PHE A 74 7.50 4.15 -2.25
C PHE A 74 8.08 2.78 -1.93
N CYS A 75 7.49 1.72 -2.47
CA CYS A 75 8.02 0.36 -2.33
C CYS A 75 8.92 0.00 -3.52
N VAL A 76 10.19 -0.33 -3.24
CA VAL A 76 11.13 -0.77 -4.29
C VAL A 76 10.90 -2.25 -4.60
N PRO A 77 10.79 -2.64 -5.89
CA PRO A 77 10.59 -4.03 -6.28
C PRO A 77 11.86 -4.86 -6.05
N PRO A 78 11.71 -6.18 -5.76
CA PRO A 78 12.83 -7.10 -5.70
C PRO A 78 13.44 -7.25 -7.12
N SER A 79 14.75 -7.49 -7.21
CA SER A 79 15.48 -7.63 -8.48
C SER A 79 15.38 -9.04 -9.04
N THR A 80 14.98 -10.00 -8.21
CA THR A 80 14.79 -11.39 -8.58
C THR A 80 13.39 -11.79 -8.16
N LEU A 81 12.57 -12.17 -9.13
CA LEU A 81 11.22 -12.73 -8.94
C LEU A 81 11.26 -14.19 -8.46
N GLU A 82 12.45 -14.74 -8.22
CA GLU A 82 12.71 -16.18 -8.13
C GLU A 82 12.36 -16.83 -6.78
N THR A 83 12.08 -16.06 -5.73
CA THR A 83 11.62 -16.63 -4.45
C THR A 83 10.13 -16.39 -4.28
N PRO A 84 9.31 -17.41 -3.95
CA PRO A 84 7.91 -17.20 -3.61
C PRO A 84 7.85 -16.20 -2.45
N ILE A 85 7.28 -15.03 -2.71
CA ILE A 85 7.30 -13.89 -1.81
C ILE A 85 6.31 -14.18 -0.66
N LYS A 86 6.72 -15.05 0.27
CA LYS A 86 6.02 -15.22 1.56
C LYS A 86 6.19 -14.01 2.46
N ASP A 87 7.12 -13.13 2.12
CA ASP A 87 7.61 -12.10 2.99
C ASP A 87 7.19 -10.75 2.38
N ARG A 88 6.37 -9.97 3.08
CA ARG A 88 5.73 -8.75 2.59
C ARG A 88 6.52 -7.50 2.97
N THR A 89 6.39 -6.40 2.21
CA THR A 89 6.74 -5.09 2.78
C THR A 89 5.73 -4.73 3.87
N ALA A 90 6.13 -4.92 5.12
CA ALA A 90 5.31 -4.58 6.28
C ALA A 90 5.46 -3.10 6.66
N ILE A 91 4.35 -2.36 6.69
CA ILE A 91 4.25 -0.95 7.09
C ILE A 91 3.25 -0.84 8.24
N ASN A 92 3.64 -0.15 9.32
CA ASN A 92 2.80 0.12 10.48
C ASN A 92 2.66 1.64 10.68
N ILE A 93 1.43 2.13 10.73
CA ILE A 93 1.15 3.56 10.89
C ILE A 93 0.08 3.73 11.95
N SER A 94 0.32 4.62 12.89
CA SER A 94 -0.55 4.82 14.05
C SER A 94 -0.59 6.30 14.41
N SER A 95 -1.73 6.96 14.20
CA SER A 95 -1.81 8.42 14.40
C SER A 95 -3.21 8.99 14.61
N GLY A 96 -3.25 10.18 15.21
CA GLY A 96 -4.40 11.09 15.30
C GLY A 96 -5.12 11.33 13.98
N ARG A 97 -4.37 11.64 12.93
CA ARG A 97 -4.87 11.88 11.56
C ARG A 97 -3.90 11.25 10.57
N ILE A 98 -4.40 10.52 9.59
CA ILE A 98 -3.56 9.74 8.68
C ILE A 98 -3.87 10.13 7.24
N SER A 99 -2.84 10.46 6.47
CA SER A 99 -2.92 10.65 5.01
C SER A 99 -1.73 9.95 4.37
N ILE A 100 -1.96 8.81 3.74
CA ILE A 100 -0.89 7.98 3.19
C ILE A 100 -1.11 7.76 1.70
N ASN A 101 -0.07 8.04 0.92
CA ASN A 101 0.00 7.61 -0.47
C ASN A 101 1.00 6.45 -0.55
N LEU A 102 0.50 5.25 -0.80
CA LEU A 102 1.34 4.11 -1.09
C LEU A 102 1.57 4.07 -2.60
N HIS A 103 2.81 4.22 -3.00
CA HIS A 103 3.23 4.06 -4.37
C HIS A 103 3.86 2.68 -4.55
N ARG A 104 3.59 2.06 -5.71
CA ARG A 104 4.33 0.89 -6.19
C ARG A 104 4.52 0.93 -7.70
N PRO A 105 5.70 0.61 -8.25
CA PRO A 105 5.85 0.56 -9.70
C PRO A 105 5.03 -0.63 -10.24
N GLN A 106 4.43 -0.45 -11.41
CA GLN A 106 3.92 -1.60 -12.17
C GLN A 106 5.11 -2.34 -12.77
N ILE A 107 5.23 -3.62 -12.43
CA ILE A 107 6.20 -4.53 -13.03
C ILE A 107 5.43 -5.50 -13.92
N GLU A 108 5.96 -5.77 -15.12
CA GLU A 108 5.30 -6.64 -16.11
C GLU A 108 5.20 -8.09 -15.62
N GLU A 109 6.17 -8.53 -14.83
CA GLU A 109 6.21 -9.86 -14.24
C GLU A 109 6.31 -9.76 -12.71
N GLY A 110 5.42 -10.49 -12.03
CA GLY A 110 5.44 -10.65 -10.58
C GLY A 110 4.56 -9.67 -9.81
N HIS A 111 4.33 -10.02 -8.54
CA HIS A 111 3.59 -9.21 -7.58
C HIS A 111 4.42 -9.09 -6.32
N TYR A 112 4.62 -7.87 -5.82
CA TYR A 112 5.35 -7.66 -4.59
C TYR A 112 4.41 -7.22 -3.46
N PRO A 113 4.01 -8.15 -2.59
CA PRO A 113 2.95 -7.92 -1.62
C PRO A 113 3.38 -7.01 -0.47
N VAL A 114 2.44 -6.19 -0.03
CA VAL A 114 2.58 -5.23 1.06
C VAL A 114 1.60 -5.60 2.17
N TYR A 115 2.05 -5.50 3.42
CA TYR A 115 1.21 -5.59 4.60
C TYR A 115 1.09 -4.20 5.22
N LEU A 116 -0.10 -3.62 5.12
CA LEU A 116 -0.43 -2.32 5.71
C LEU A 116 -1.19 -2.56 7.01
N LEU A 117 -0.59 -2.18 8.13
CA LEU A 117 -1.27 -2.06 9.42
C LEU A 117 -1.44 -0.59 9.76
N ILE A 118 -2.67 -0.11 9.78
CA ILE A 118 -2.99 1.30 9.99
C ILE A 118 -3.97 1.45 11.15
N ALA A 119 -3.59 2.24 12.15
CA ALA A 119 -4.37 2.51 13.33
C ALA A 119 -4.70 4.01 13.47
N GLY A 120 -5.95 4.39 13.23
CA GLY A 120 -6.42 5.77 13.42
C GLY A 120 -6.84 6.05 14.87
N ALA A 121 -6.63 7.27 15.36
CA ALA A 121 -7.21 7.69 16.63
C ALA A 121 -8.74 7.85 16.53
N GLN A 122 -9.38 8.04 17.69
CA GLN A 122 -10.82 8.28 17.79
C GLN A 122 -11.23 9.56 17.05
N ASN A 123 -12.39 9.51 16.37
CA ASN A 123 -12.97 10.65 15.63
C ASN A 123 -12.03 11.22 14.57
N SER A 124 -11.15 10.37 14.01
CA SER A 124 -10.20 10.78 12.98
C SER A 124 -10.79 10.65 11.59
N ALA A 125 -10.26 11.44 10.67
CA ALA A 125 -10.44 11.26 9.24
C ALA A 125 -9.12 10.77 8.65
N SER A 126 -9.12 9.53 8.16
CA SER A 126 -7.97 8.91 7.52
C SER A 126 -8.16 8.86 6.01
N ARG A 127 -7.09 9.08 5.26
CA ARG A 127 -7.03 8.92 3.81
C ARG A 127 -5.93 7.93 3.47
N LEU A 128 -6.26 6.98 2.63
CA LEU A 128 -5.31 6.00 2.11
C LEU A 128 -5.46 5.92 0.59
N SER A 129 -4.36 6.21 -0.11
CA SER A 129 -4.25 6.02 -1.54
C SER A 129 -3.38 4.78 -1.78
N LEU A 130 -3.91 3.82 -2.54
CA LEU A 130 -3.25 2.56 -2.86
C LEU A 130 -2.80 2.54 -4.31
N PRO A 131 -1.73 1.82 -4.68
CA PRO A 131 -1.41 1.63 -6.09
C PRO A 131 -2.47 0.73 -6.75
N ARG A 132 -2.79 0.95 -8.03
CA ARG A 132 -3.69 0.04 -8.80
C ARG A 132 -3.24 -1.41 -8.83
N SER A 133 -1.94 -1.65 -8.63
CA SER A 133 -1.36 -2.99 -8.50
C SER A 133 -1.64 -3.66 -7.15
N PHE A 134 -2.31 -2.99 -6.21
CA PHE A 134 -2.73 -3.58 -4.95
C PHE A 134 -3.80 -4.65 -5.20
N LYS A 135 -3.47 -5.89 -4.82
CA LYS A 135 -4.36 -7.05 -4.95
C LYS A 135 -4.33 -7.85 -3.66
N GLY A 136 -5.39 -7.77 -2.86
CA GLY A 136 -5.30 -8.20 -1.47
C GLY A 136 -6.55 -8.14 -0.63
N SER A 137 -6.52 -8.86 0.49
CA SER A 137 -7.58 -8.82 1.49
C SER A 137 -7.57 -7.47 2.22
N ALA A 138 -8.76 -6.94 2.47
CA ALA A 138 -8.98 -5.74 3.25
C ALA A 138 -9.81 -6.07 4.51
N TYR A 139 -9.30 -5.65 5.66
CA TYR A 139 -10.01 -5.60 6.93
C TYR A 139 -10.15 -4.13 7.31
N LEU A 140 -11.39 -3.64 7.38
CA LEU A 140 -11.70 -2.23 7.62
C LEU A 140 -12.66 -2.14 8.81
N GLY A 141 -12.11 -1.86 10.00
CA GLY A 141 -12.87 -1.79 11.26
C GLY A 141 -13.54 -0.44 11.51
N CYS A 142 -14.46 0.01 10.66
CA CYS A 142 -15.20 1.26 10.85
C CYS A 142 -16.58 1.01 11.47
N THR A 143 -16.86 1.50 12.68
CA THR A 143 -18.25 1.47 13.19
C THR A 143 -19.17 2.31 12.29
N GLY A 144 -20.15 1.69 11.61
CA GLY A 144 -21.09 2.36 10.69
C GLY A 144 -20.56 2.57 9.25
N ASN A 145 -21.25 3.38 8.44
CA ASN A 145 -20.90 3.70 7.04
C ASN A 145 -19.72 4.67 6.92
N ASN A 146 -18.67 4.46 7.71
CA ASN A 146 -17.54 5.37 7.83
C ASN A 146 -16.35 4.99 6.93
N VAL A 147 -16.48 3.96 6.10
CA VAL A 147 -15.56 3.70 4.99
C VAL A 147 -16.18 4.29 3.72
N THR A 148 -15.41 5.12 3.04
CA THR A 148 -15.74 5.63 1.70
C THR A 148 -14.70 5.11 0.72
N PHE A 149 -15.18 4.62 -0.41
CA PHE A 149 -14.34 4.16 -1.51
C PHE A 149 -14.48 5.15 -2.66
N SER A 150 -13.39 5.40 -3.38
CA SER A 150 -13.50 6.01 -4.71
C SER A 150 -14.31 5.09 -5.64
N PRO A 151 -14.91 5.63 -6.72
CA PRO A 151 -15.64 4.81 -7.69
C PRO A 151 -14.80 3.65 -8.25
N ASP A 152 -13.52 3.89 -8.53
CA ASP A 152 -12.61 2.89 -9.08
C ASP A 152 -12.23 1.83 -8.06
N VAL A 153 -11.97 2.21 -6.80
CA VAL A 153 -11.71 1.21 -5.75
C VAL A 153 -12.96 0.38 -5.52
N LEU A 154 -14.15 1.01 -5.47
CA LEU A 154 -15.42 0.30 -5.28
C LEU A 154 -15.69 -0.69 -6.41
N ALA A 155 -15.41 -0.32 -7.66
CA ALA A 155 -15.56 -1.20 -8.82
C ALA A 155 -14.64 -2.43 -8.75
N ASN A 156 -13.51 -2.32 -8.05
CA ASN A 156 -12.55 -3.40 -7.84
C ASN A 156 -12.64 -4.01 -6.42
N PHE A 157 -13.67 -3.69 -5.65
CA PHE A 157 -13.84 -4.20 -4.29
C PHE A 157 -14.88 -5.32 -4.25
N THR A 158 -14.45 -6.51 -3.82
CA THR A 158 -15.35 -7.63 -3.53
C THR A 158 -15.63 -7.69 -2.03
N LEU A 159 -16.87 -7.43 -1.63
CA LEU A 159 -17.32 -7.54 -0.24
C LEU A 159 -17.51 -9.01 0.16
N PHE A 160 -16.94 -9.42 1.30
CA PHE A 160 -17.15 -10.76 1.88
C PHE A 160 -18.06 -10.75 3.10
N SER A 161 -17.90 -9.76 3.99
CA SER A 161 -18.74 -9.65 5.18
C SER A 161 -18.76 -8.22 5.69
N GLU A 162 -19.89 -7.81 6.25
CA GLU A 162 -20.03 -6.59 7.01
C GLU A 162 -20.77 -6.91 8.31
N VAL A 163 -20.06 -6.92 9.43
CA VAL A 163 -20.62 -7.29 10.75
C VAL A 163 -20.07 -6.35 11.80
N ASP A 164 -20.94 -5.75 12.61
CA ASP A 164 -20.59 -4.85 13.72
C ASP A 164 -19.65 -3.69 13.31
N GLY A 165 -19.85 -3.13 12.11
CA GLY A 165 -18.97 -2.09 11.59
C GLY A 165 -17.56 -2.61 11.27
N VAL A 166 -17.46 -3.87 10.86
CA VAL A 166 -16.23 -4.41 10.30
C VAL A 166 -16.54 -4.88 8.89
N THR A 167 -16.00 -4.16 7.92
CA THR A 167 -16.05 -4.54 6.52
C THR A 167 -14.83 -5.42 6.22
N LYS A 168 -15.07 -6.64 5.73
CA LYS A 168 -14.03 -7.52 5.21
C LYS A 168 -14.30 -7.75 3.73
N GLY A 169 -13.27 -7.66 2.92
CA GLY A 169 -13.37 -7.87 1.49
C GLY A 169 -12.02 -8.06 0.84
N PHE A 170 -12.00 -7.86 -0.46
CA PHE A 170 -10.83 -8.02 -1.30
C PHE A 170 -10.78 -6.90 -2.34
N ILE A 171 -9.60 -6.32 -2.56
CA ILE A 171 -9.35 -5.30 -3.58
C ILE A 171 -8.62 -5.96 -4.74
N GLY A 172 -9.09 -5.73 -5.96
CA GLY A 172 -8.57 -6.30 -7.21
C GLY A 172 -9.35 -7.53 -7.68
N ASP A 173 -8.78 -8.25 -8.66
CA ASP A 173 -9.42 -9.43 -9.26
C ASP A 173 -9.45 -10.59 -8.27
N PHE A 174 -10.60 -10.79 -7.61
CA PHE A 174 -10.78 -11.91 -6.69
C PHE A 174 -10.99 -13.22 -7.47
N ASP A 175 -10.04 -14.14 -7.34
CA ASP A 175 -10.14 -15.49 -7.87
C ASP A 175 -10.14 -16.51 -6.71
N HIS A 176 -11.34 -17.03 -6.41
CA HIS A 176 -11.54 -18.02 -5.36
C HIS A 176 -10.74 -19.33 -5.59
N THR A 177 -10.35 -19.63 -6.82
CA THR A 177 -9.57 -20.85 -7.13
C THR A 177 -8.13 -20.76 -6.64
N GLN A 178 -7.62 -19.54 -6.40
CA GLN A 178 -6.31 -19.29 -5.81
C GLN A 178 -6.32 -19.47 -4.28
N TRP A 179 -7.50 -19.54 -3.67
CA TRP A 179 -7.68 -19.74 -2.24
C TRP A 179 -7.74 -21.23 -1.91
N LYS A 180 -6.58 -21.86 -1.72
CA LYS A 180 -6.51 -23.22 -1.17
C LYS A 180 -6.64 -23.15 0.36
N THR A 181 -7.46 -24.03 0.93
CA THR A 181 -7.87 -24.04 2.35
C THR A 181 -6.69 -24.10 3.34
N ASP A 182 -5.49 -24.51 2.87
CA ASP A 182 -4.27 -24.63 3.67
C ASP A 182 -3.11 -23.70 3.23
N SER A 183 -3.33 -22.83 2.22
CA SER A 183 -2.30 -21.87 1.78
C SER A 183 -2.47 -20.52 2.45
N GLN A 184 -1.43 -20.03 3.14
CA GLN A 184 -1.38 -18.64 3.57
C GLN A 184 -1.48 -17.73 2.34
N TRP A 185 -2.41 -16.77 2.36
CA TRP A 185 -2.53 -15.74 1.33
C TRP A 185 -1.17 -15.07 1.12
N ALA A 186 -0.71 -14.98 -0.12
CA ALA A 186 0.61 -14.43 -0.47
C ALA A 186 0.54 -13.00 -1.02
N GLY A 187 -0.66 -12.48 -1.34
CA GLY A 187 -0.81 -11.13 -1.89
C GLY A 187 -0.84 -10.03 -0.83
N ASP A 188 -1.35 -8.87 -1.21
CA ASP A 188 -1.41 -7.69 -0.36
C ASP A 188 -2.39 -7.88 0.79
N VAL A 189 -2.18 -7.13 1.87
CA VAL A 189 -3.08 -7.13 3.02
C VAL A 189 -3.20 -5.71 3.55
N LEU A 190 -4.43 -5.22 3.65
CA LEU A 190 -4.78 -3.97 4.32
C LEU A 190 -5.53 -4.30 5.61
N HIS A 191 -4.97 -3.87 6.73
CA HIS A 191 -5.64 -3.86 8.02
C HIS A 191 -5.74 -2.43 8.50
N TRP A 192 -6.95 -1.88 8.46
CA TRP A 192 -7.28 -0.60 9.06
C TRP A 192 -8.21 -0.80 10.25
N ALA A 193 -7.88 -0.23 11.40
CA ALA A 193 -8.73 -0.25 12.58
C ALA A 193 -8.53 1.00 13.46
N PRO A 194 -9.57 1.59 14.05
CA PRO A 194 -9.42 2.67 15.01
C PRO A 194 -8.92 2.13 16.36
N MET A 195 -8.06 2.88 17.05
CA MET A 195 -7.41 2.46 18.30
C MET A 195 -8.40 2.07 19.43
N ASN A 196 -9.62 2.60 19.41
CA ASN A 196 -10.62 2.40 20.47
C ASN A 196 -12.00 1.93 19.96
N LYS A 197 -12.11 1.41 18.72
CA LYS A 197 -13.41 0.98 18.12
C LYS A 197 -14.52 2.06 18.16
N VAL A 198 -14.13 3.33 18.02
CA VAL A 198 -15.07 4.47 17.98
C VAL A 198 -15.11 5.05 16.56
N SER A 199 -16.22 5.71 16.22
CA SER A 199 -16.48 6.39 14.94
C SER A 199 -15.22 7.11 14.44
N SER A 200 -14.66 6.62 13.34
CA SER A 200 -13.53 7.19 12.62
C SER A 200 -13.76 6.88 11.15
N THR A 201 -13.38 7.80 10.27
CA THR A 201 -13.62 7.66 8.84
C THR A 201 -12.36 7.25 8.09
N LEU A 202 -12.55 6.42 7.08
CA LEU A 202 -11.52 6.05 6.12
C LEU A 202 -12.01 6.39 4.72
N ALA A 203 -11.23 7.18 3.98
CA ALA A 203 -11.38 7.33 2.55
C ALA A 203 -10.28 6.52 1.84
N LEU A 204 -10.70 5.55 1.02
CA LEU A 204 -9.83 4.68 0.25
C LEU A 204 -9.93 5.01 -1.24
N ARG A 205 -8.79 5.20 -1.90
CA ARG A 205 -8.69 5.56 -3.32
C ARG A 205 -7.46 4.92 -3.98
N TYR A 206 -7.33 5.00 -5.30
CA TYR A 206 -6.04 4.75 -5.95
C TYR A 206 -5.12 5.97 -5.91
N ASP A 207 -3.80 5.74 -5.97
CA ASP A 207 -2.75 6.77 -5.87
C ASP A 207 -2.59 7.62 -7.15
N ASP A 208 -3.21 7.19 -8.25
CA ASP A 208 -3.29 7.91 -9.52
C ASP A 208 -4.59 8.69 -9.71
N GLU A 209 -5.51 8.66 -8.74
CA GLU A 209 -6.74 9.44 -8.77
C GLU A 209 -6.49 10.88 -8.29
N ASP A 210 -7.03 11.86 -9.02
CA ASP A 210 -7.00 13.28 -8.63
C ASP A 210 -7.76 13.53 -7.31
N LEU A 211 -7.31 14.55 -6.56
CA LEU A 211 -7.88 14.97 -5.27
C LEU A 211 -9.18 15.76 -5.37
#